data_AF-A0A212K5N8-F1
#
_entry.id   AF-A0A212K5N8-F1
#
_cell.length_a   1.000
_cell.length_b   1.000
_cell.length_c   1.000
_cell.angle_alpha   90.00
_cell.angle_beta   90.00
_cell.angle_gamma   90.00
#
_symmetry.space_group_name_H-M   'P 1'
#
loop_
_entity.id
_entity.type
_entity.pdbx_description
1 polymer ?
#
loop_
_entity_poly.entity_id
_entity_poly.type
_entity_poly.pdbx_seq_one_letter_code
_entity_poly.pdbx_strand_id
1 'polypeptide(L)'
;MAFFDELKDRAMDLGRAGVAKSRQLAEIAKLNLANTAEEDAIKKAYIEIGKLYYAERGMAPEAAYTALCEKITASKVTIEENKTRISELKEEGGLKEDDIPVVDTSVPPEEESCNCDLAHEDHSAE
;
A
#
# COMPACT_ATOMS: atom_id res chain seq x y z
N MET A 1 1.11 -15.71 63.07
CA MET A 1 2.08 -15.34 62.03
C MET A 1 1.88 -16.13 60.73
N ALA A 2 1.42 -17.39 60.76
CA ALA A 2 1.24 -18.23 59.56
C ALA A 2 0.32 -17.65 58.45
N PHE A 3 -0.75 -16.93 58.78
CA PHE A 3 -1.68 -16.37 57.77
C PHE A 3 -1.04 -15.27 56.91
N PHE A 4 -0.13 -14.47 57.47
CA PHE A 4 0.55 -13.40 56.73
C PHE A 4 1.61 -13.97 55.78
N ASP A 5 2.32 -15.02 56.22
CA ASP A 5 3.29 -15.72 55.38
C ASP A 5 2.59 -16.44 54.20
N GLU A 6 1.44 -17.08 54.43
CA GLU A 6 0.68 -17.73 53.35
C GLU A 6 0.08 -16.72 52.35
N LEU A 7 -0.37 -15.56 52.82
CA LEU A 7 -0.84 -14.48 51.94
C LEU A 7 0.32 -13.91 51.09
N LYS A 8 1.51 -13.75 51.68
CA LYS A 8 2.71 -13.29 50.99
C LYS A 8 3.17 -14.29 49.93
N ASP A 9 3.18 -15.58 50.23
CA ASP A 9 3.57 -16.62 49.26
C ASP A 9 2.61 -16.67 48.08
N ARG A 10 1.29 -16.61 48.34
CA ARG A 10 0.29 -16.51 47.26
C ARG A 10 0.44 -15.24 46.42
N ALA A 11 0.72 -14.10 47.04
CA ALA A 11 0.96 -12.85 46.33
C ALA A 11 2.23 -12.91 45.47
N MET A 12 3.30 -13.55 45.95
CA MET A 12 4.53 -13.77 45.18
C MET A 12 4.31 -14.73 44.00
N ASP A 13 3.57 -15.81 44.19
CA ASP A 13 3.25 -16.77 43.12
C ASP A 13 2.36 -16.14 42.06
N LEU A 14 1.36 -15.35 42.45
CA LEU A 14 0.53 -14.58 41.52
C LEU A 14 1.37 -13.55 40.75
N GLY A 15 2.29 -12.85 41.43
CA GLY A 15 3.19 -11.89 40.80
C GLY A 15 4.12 -12.54 39.79
N ARG A 16 4.71 -13.69 40.12
CA ARG A 16 5.58 -14.46 39.22
C ARG A 16 4.80 -15.03 38.03
N ALA A 17 3.62 -15.60 38.27
CA ALA A 17 2.74 -16.10 37.21
C ALA A 17 2.26 -14.96 36.29
N GLY A 18 1.94 -13.79 36.85
CA GLY A 18 1.55 -12.60 36.10
C GLY A 18 2.68 -12.07 35.20
N VAL A 19 3.93 -12.05 35.70
CA VAL A 19 5.11 -11.63 34.92
C VAL A 19 5.46 -12.64 33.83
N ALA A 20 5.34 -13.94 34.08
CA ALA A 20 5.56 -14.95 33.05
C ALA A 20 4.51 -14.84 31.92
N LYS A 21 3.24 -14.68 32.28
CA LYS A 21 2.14 -14.50 31.32
C LYS A 21 2.27 -13.19 30.54
N SER A 22 2.72 -12.10 31.17
CA SER A 22 2.92 -10.83 30.46
C SER A 22 4.08 -10.88 29.46
N ARG A 23 5.17 -11.60 29.77
CA ARG A 23 6.26 -11.85 28.80
C ARG A 23 5.78 -12.63 27.59
N GLN A 24 5.01 -13.71 27.80
CA GLN A 24 4.42 -14.49 26.71
C GLN A 24 3.50 -13.64 25.84
N LEU A 25 2.64 -12.81 26.46
CA LEU A 25 1.76 -11.90 25.70
C LEU A 25 2.54 -10.83 24.93
N ALA A 26 3.63 -10.31 25.49
CA ALA A 26 4.50 -9.36 24.80
C ALA A 26 5.21 -10.01 23.61
N GLU A 27 5.68 -11.25 23.75
CA GLU A 27 6.25 -12.02 22.64
C GLU A 27 5.19 -12.32 21.56
N ILE A 28 3.99 -12.73 21.93
CA ILE A 28 2.88 -12.95 20.99
C ILE A 28 2.53 -11.65 20.26
N ALA A 29 2.43 -10.53 20.97
CA ALA A 29 2.14 -9.24 20.35
C ALA A 29 3.25 -8.82 19.36
N LYS A 30 4.52 -9.04 19.73
CA LYS A 30 5.66 -8.79 18.84
C LYS A 30 5.62 -9.68 17.59
N LEU A 31 5.35 -10.97 17.76
CA LEU A 31 5.23 -11.92 16.65
C LEU A 31 4.04 -11.58 15.74
N ASN A 32 2.90 -11.19 16.31
CA ASN A 32 1.74 -10.74 15.53
C ASN A 32 2.05 -9.48 14.72
N LEU A 33 2.73 -8.50 15.32
CA LEU A 33 3.12 -7.29 14.60
C LEU A 33 4.11 -7.59 13.48
N ALA A 34 5.06 -8.50 13.70
CA ALA A 34 5.95 -8.99 12.65
C ALA A 34 5.15 -9.69 11.53
N ASN A 35 4.20 -10.56 11.88
CA ASN A 35 3.35 -11.24 10.89
C ASN A 35 2.55 -10.25 10.04
N THR A 36 1.96 -9.21 10.64
CA THR A 36 1.24 -8.18 9.88
C THR A 36 2.18 -7.43 8.92
N ALA A 37 3.40 -7.12 9.35
CA ALA A 37 4.38 -6.48 8.46
C ALA A 37 4.76 -7.39 7.28
N GLU A 38 4.93 -8.70 7.51
CA GLU A 38 5.20 -9.69 6.46
C GLU A 38 3.99 -9.85 5.52
N GLU A 39 2.77 -9.88 6.05
CA GLU A 39 1.55 -9.91 5.23
C GLU A 39 1.45 -8.70 4.29
N ASP A 40 1.80 -7.51 4.77
CA ASP A 40 1.81 -6.31 3.94
C ASP A 40 2.94 -6.31 2.91
N ALA A 41 4.11 -6.86 3.26
CA ALA A 41 5.20 -7.09 2.31
C ALA A 41 4.78 -8.05 1.19
N ILE A 42 4.09 -9.15 1.52
CA ILE A 42 3.54 -10.11 0.56
C ILE A 42 2.51 -9.44 -0.36
N LYS A 43 1.56 -8.65 0.18
CA LYS A 43 0.58 -7.92 -0.62
C LYS A 43 1.26 -6.98 -1.62
N LYS A 44 2.27 -6.22 -1.18
CA LYS A 44 3.06 -5.34 -2.05
C LYS A 44 3.76 -6.12 -3.14
N ALA A 45 4.43 -7.23 -2.80
CA ALA A 45 5.09 -8.09 -3.77
C ALA A 45 4.10 -8.65 -4.81
N TYR A 46 2.89 -9.06 -4.41
CA TYR A 46 1.86 -9.49 -5.37
C TYR A 46 1.41 -8.37 -6.31
N ILE A 47 1.25 -7.16 -5.81
CA ILE A 47 0.91 -5.99 -6.64
C ILE A 47 2.05 -5.71 -7.62
N GLU A 48 3.30 -5.71 -7.15
CA GLU A 48 4.48 -5.48 -7.99
C GLU A 48 4.63 -6.56 -9.07
N ILE A 49 4.43 -7.84 -8.74
CA ILE A 49 4.43 -8.93 -9.71
C ILE A 49 3.36 -8.70 -10.77
N GLY A 50 2.13 -8.34 -10.38
CA GLY A 50 1.06 -8.05 -11.32
C GLY A 50 1.37 -6.87 -12.23
N LYS A 51 1.99 -5.81 -11.69
CA LYS A 51 2.44 -4.63 -12.45
C LYS A 51 3.55 -4.99 -13.45
N LEU A 52 4.59 -5.69 -13.00
CA LEU A 52 5.68 -6.16 -13.86
C LEU A 52 5.18 -7.11 -14.95
N TYR A 53 4.29 -8.04 -14.60
CA TYR A 53 3.69 -8.95 -15.57
C TYR A 53 2.87 -8.19 -16.62
N TYR A 54 2.06 -7.21 -16.22
CA TYR A 54 1.33 -6.38 -17.19
C TYR A 54 2.27 -5.52 -18.04
N ALA A 55 3.36 -4.99 -17.49
CA ALA A 55 4.35 -4.21 -18.24
C ALA A 55 5.10 -5.05 -19.29
N GLU A 56 5.51 -6.27 -18.94
CA GLU A 56 6.30 -7.14 -19.83
C GLU A 56 5.43 -7.97 -20.79
N ARG A 57 4.22 -8.36 -20.36
CA ARG A 57 3.35 -9.33 -21.06
C ARG A 57 1.94 -8.81 -21.33
N GLY A 58 1.62 -7.57 -21.00
CA GLY A 58 0.27 -7.01 -21.20
C GLY A 58 -0.19 -7.01 -22.66
N MET A 59 0.73 -6.97 -23.62
CA MET A 59 0.42 -7.05 -25.06
C MET A 59 0.37 -8.48 -25.61
N ALA A 60 0.86 -9.49 -24.87
CA ALA A 60 0.80 -10.91 -25.26
C ALA A 60 0.74 -11.82 -24.01
N PRO A 61 -0.38 -11.78 -23.25
CA PRO A 61 -0.52 -12.58 -22.05
C PRO A 61 -0.77 -14.05 -22.39
N GLU A 62 -0.29 -14.96 -21.53
CA GLU A 62 -0.71 -16.36 -21.60
C GLU A 62 -2.22 -16.49 -21.37
N ALA A 63 -2.85 -17.53 -21.95
CA ALA A 63 -4.30 -17.70 -21.98
C ALA A 63 -4.98 -17.64 -20.59
N ALA A 64 -4.27 -18.02 -19.52
CA ALA A 64 -4.78 -17.97 -18.15
C ALA A 64 -4.91 -16.53 -17.61
N TYR A 65 -4.15 -15.58 -18.15
CA TYR A 65 -4.07 -14.19 -17.68
C TYR A 65 -4.68 -13.19 -18.66
N THR A 66 -5.04 -13.61 -19.88
CA THR A 66 -5.64 -12.74 -20.92
C THR A 66 -6.84 -11.96 -20.41
N ALA A 67 -7.80 -12.62 -19.75
CA ALA A 67 -8.99 -11.96 -19.21
C ALA A 67 -8.68 -10.91 -18.12
N LEU A 68 -7.61 -11.14 -17.33
CA LEU A 68 -7.17 -10.19 -16.30
C LEU A 68 -6.47 -8.98 -16.94
N CYS A 69 -5.61 -9.20 -17.92
CA CYS A 69 -4.97 -8.14 -18.68
C CYS A 69 -5.99 -7.29 -19.45
N GLU A 70 -6.95 -7.91 -20.15
CA GLU A 70 -8.04 -7.20 -20.84
C GLU A 70 -8.87 -6.35 -19.88
N LYS A 71 -9.19 -6.89 -18.69
CA LYS A 71 -9.92 -6.14 -17.66
C LYS A 71 -9.12 -4.93 -17.16
N ILE A 72 -7.80 -5.07 -16.99
CA ILE A 72 -6.93 -3.95 -16.61
C ILE A 72 -6.93 -2.89 -17.72
N THR A 73 -6.77 -3.29 -18.98
CA THR A 73 -6.80 -2.37 -20.13
C THR A 73 -8.13 -1.63 -20.23
N ALA A 74 -9.25 -2.36 -20.16
CA ALA A 74 -10.59 -1.78 -20.18
C ALA A 74 -10.79 -0.79 -19.02
N SER A 75 -10.33 -1.15 -17.81
CA SER A 75 -10.42 -0.27 -16.64
C SER A 75 -9.60 1.01 -16.82
N LYS A 76 -8.41 0.93 -17.43
CA LYS A 76 -7.60 2.12 -17.77
C LYS A 76 -8.30 3.04 -18.76
N VAL A 77 -8.91 2.48 -19.81
CA VAL A 77 -9.70 3.26 -20.78
C VAL A 77 -10.87 3.96 -20.08
N THR A 78 -11.64 3.24 -19.26
CA THR A 78 -12.75 3.84 -18.50
C THR A 78 -12.28 4.93 -17.52
N ILE A 79 -11.09 4.78 -16.91
CA ILE A 79 -10.53 5.84 -16.05
C ILE A 79 -10.26 7.11 -16.88
N GLU A 80 -9.65 6.99 -18.06
CA GLU A 80 -9.39 8.13 -18.92
C GLU A 80 -10.68 8.78 -19.43
N GLU A 81 -11.67 7.98 -19.86
CA GLU A 81 -13.01 8.49 -20.24
C GLU A 81 -13.68 9.24 -19.06
N ASN A 82 -13.60 8.70 -17.85
CA ASN A 82 -14.13 9.34 -16.66
C ASN A 82 -13.39 10.64 -16.33
N LYS A 83 -12.06 10.67 -16.47
CA LYS A 83 -11.26 11.89 -16.29
C LYS A 83 -11.66 12.96 -17.30
N THR A 84 -11.79 12.61 -18.57
CA THR A 84 -12.26 13.53 -19.61
C THR A 84 -13.64 14.08 -19.28
N ARG A 85 -14.58 13.20 -18.87
CA ARG A 85 -15.93 13.61 -18.49
C ARG A 85 -15.95 14.53 -17.27
N ILE A 86 -15.10 14.27 -16.28
CA ILE A 86 -14.93 15.14 -15.12
C ILE A 86 -14.42 16.52 -15.58
N SER A 87 -13.43 16.59 -16.46
CA SER A 87 -12.92 17.87 -17.00
C SER A 87 -13.99 18.64 -17.77
N GLU A 88 -14.76 17.98 -18.63
CA GLU A 88 -15.90 18.61 -19.33
C GLU A 88 -16.92 19.20 -18.34
N LEU A 89 -17.28 18.44 -17.30
CA LEU A 89 -18.22 18.90 -16.26
C LEU A 89 -17.66 20.04 -15.41
N LYS A 90 -16.33 20.08 -15.18
CA LYS A 90 -15.68 21.22 -14.52
C LYS A 90 -15.81 22.49 -15.35
N GLU A 91 -15.55 22.39 -16.66
CA GLU A 91 -15.63 23.52 -17.59
C GLU A 91 -17.07 24.02 -17.76
N GLU A 92 -18.05 23.11 -17.86
CA GLU A 92 -19.47 23.45 -17.98
C GLU A 92 -20.05 24.05 -16.69
N GLY A 93 -19.60 23.56 -15.52
CA GLY A 93 -20.10 23.98 -14.20
C GLY A 93 -19.33 25.11 -13.53
N GLY A 94 -18.19 25.54 -14.08
CA GLY A 94 -17.31 26.54 -13.44
C GLY A 94 -16.73 26.11 -12.08
N LEU A 95 -16.64 24.79 -11.85
CA LEU A 95 -16.19 24.21 -10.59
C LEU A 95 -14.67 24.26 -10.49
N LYS A 96 -14.13 24.73 -9.36
CA LYS A 96 -12.68 24.78 -9.11
C LYS A 96 -12.17 23.41 -8.65
N GLU A 97 -10.88 23.16 -8.82
CA GLU A 97 -10.27 21.88 -8.44
C GLU A 97 -10.46 21.52 -6.95
N ASP A 98 -10.58 22.53 -6.09
CA ASP A 98 -10.80 22.37 -4.64
C ASP A 98 -12.21 21.85 -4.27
N ASP A 99 -13.19 21.92 -5.18
CA ASP A 99 -14.58 21.50 -4.94
C ASP A 99 -14.80 20.00 -5.25
N ILE A 100 -13.78 19.30 -5.76
CA ILE A 100 -13.89 17.92 -6.23
C ILE A 100 -13.18 17.00 -5.25
N PRO A 101 -13.87 15.97 -4.70
CA PRO A 101 -13.22 15.01 -3.82
C PRO A 101 -12.12 14.27 -4.57
N VAL A 102 -10.88 14.41 -4.08
CA VAL A 102 -9.73 13.64 -4.58
C VAL A 102 -9.96 12.18 -4.22
N VAL A 103 -10.27 11.37 -5.23
CA VAL A 103 -10.31 9.91 -5.09
C VAL A 103 -8.90 9.38 -5.32
N ASP A 104 -8.27 8.90 -4.26
CA ASP A 104 -6.98 8.22 -4.33
C ASP A 104 -7.14 6.92 -5.16
N THR A 105 -6.70 6.98 -6.41
CA THR A 105 -6.65 5.81 -7.26
C THR A 105 -5.25 5.21 -7.11
N SER A 106 -5.18 4.01 -6.51
CA SER A 106 -3.92 3.25 -6.30
C SER A 106 -3.23 2.79 -7.59
N VAL A 107 -3.76 3.21 -8.74
CA VAL A 107 -3.16 3.08 -10.06
C VAL A 107 -2.53 4.43 -10.38
N PRO A 108 -1.20 4.60 -10.19
CA PRO A 108 -0.54 5.83 -10.59
C PRO A 108 -0.78 6.05 -12.10
N PRO A 109 -1.04 7.30 -12.53
CA PRO A 109 -0.99 7.62 -13.95
C PRO A 109 0.37 7.18 -14.47
N GLU A 110 0.37 6.44 -15.58
CA GLU A 110 1.60 6.15 -16.30
C GLU A 110 2.09 7.48 -16.86
N GLU A 111 2.89 8.20 -16.07
CA GLU A 111 3.63 9.33 -16.61
C GLU A 111 4.59 8.78 -17.65
N GLU A 112 4.37 9.25 -18.87
CA GLU A 112 5.24 9.06 -20.01
C GLU A 112 6.69 9.24 -19.57
N SER A 113 7.53 8.26 -19.92
CA SER A 113 8.98 8.41 -19.91
C SER A 113 9.37 9.54 -20.88
N CYS A 114 9.32 10.79 -20.42
CA CYS A 114 9.98 11.89 -21.10
C CYS A 114 11.46 11.86 -20.70
N ASN A 115 12.20 11.04 -21.45
CA ASN A 115 13.64 11.11 -21.57
C ASN A 115 14.03 12.51 -22.08
N CYS A 116 14.31 13.43 -21.17
CA CYS A 116 15.05 14.65 -21.48
C CYS A 116 16.39 14.56 -20.76
N ASP A 117 17.34 13.94 -21.44
CA ASP A 117 18.76 13.95 -21.07
C ASP A 117 19.22 15.35 -20.63
N LEU A 118 19.92 15.32 -19.50
CA LEU A 118 20.82 16.33 -19.01
C LEU A 118 21.72 16.88 -20.12
N ALA A 119 21.50 18.14 -20.51
CA ALA A 119 22.55 19.00 -21.03
C ALA A 119 22.61 20.24 -20.13
N HIS A 120 23.27 20.06 -18.99
CA HIS A 120 23.70 21.16 -18.13
C HIS A 120 25.15 21.42 -18.45
N GLU A 121 25.44 22.22 -19.46
CA GLU A 121 26.75 22.84 -19.68
C GLU A 121 26.60 23.97 -20.70
N ASP A 122 26.41 25.19 -20.19
CA ASP A 122 26.97 26.41 -20.77
C ASP A 122 26.81 27.52 -19.73
N HIS A 123 27.75 27.56 -18.78
CA HIS A 123 28.02 28.79 -18.04
C HIS A 123 28.87 29.65 -18.97
N SER A 124 28.20 30.51 -19.74
CA SER A 124 28.82 31.52 -20.57
C SER A 124 29.79 32.37 -19.75
N ALA A 125 30.99 32.50 -20.30
CA ALA A 125 31.88 33.61 -20.06
C ALA A 125 31.17 34.94 -20.40
N GLU A 126 31.20 35.90 -19.49
CA GLU A 126 31.79 37.25 -19.68
C GLU A 126 31.90 37.98 -18.34
#